data_AF-A0A7S3RIN6-F1
#
_entry.id   AF-A0A7S3RIN6-F1
#
_cell.length_a   1.000
_cell.length_b   1.000
_cell.length_c   1.000
_cell.angle_alpha   90.00
_cell.angle_beta   90.00
_cell.angle_gamma   90.00
#
_symmetry.space_group_name_H-M   'P 1'
#
loop_
_entity.id
_entity.type
_entity.pdbx_description
1 polymer ?
#
loop_
_entity_poly.entity_id
_entity_poly.type
_entity_poly.pdbx_seq_one_letter_code
_entity_poly.pdbx_strand_id
1 'polypeptide(L)'
;LYGVAAQEQLASGRLPLSPASTLRWVGFSAEAQPLALDSVGTLHLLALSGSGVPVLAPASGEWLPVADLEGGGALLWPVRAEHGALYCAEVPKAGKEPRVGGVQSLREVPLRLPLGAE
;
A
#
# COMPACT_ATOMS: atom_id res chain seq x y z
N LEU A 1 -11.05 5.37 6.39
CA LEU A 1 -11.69 4.59 5.31
C LEU A 1 -13.19 4.54 5.57
N TYR A 2 -14.00 4.89 4.57
CA TYR A 2 -15.46 4.95 4.71
C TYR A 2 -16.12 4.19 3.55
N GLY A 3 -17.01 3.26 3.86
CA GLY A 3 -17.78 2.49 2.90
C GLY A 3 -19.02 3.27 2.47
N VAL A 4 -19.04 3.79 1.25
CA VAL A 4 -20.12 4.69 0.78
C VAL A 4 -21.47 3.98 0.68
N ALA A 5 -21.51 2.75 0.15
CA ALA A 5 -22.76 2.01 -0.03
C ALA A 5 -23.39 1.60 1.32
N ALA A 6 -22.57 1.17 2.28
CA ALA A 6 -23.01 0.78 3.62
C ALA A 6 -23.12 1.97 4.59
N GLN A 7 -22.66 3.16 4.17
CA GLN A 7 -22.57 4.37 5.01
C GLN A 7 -21.84 4.15 6.34
N GLU A 8 -20.80 3.32 6.33
CA GLU A 8 -20.09 2.92 7.54
C GLU A 8 -18.62 3.33 7.54
N GLN A 9 -18.10 3.63 8.72
CA GLN A 9 -16.67 3.83 8.90
C GLN A 9 -15.99 2.46 9.01
N LEU A 10 -15.10 2.14 8.07
CA LEU A 10 -14.39 0.86 7.98
C LEU A 10 -13.05 0.86 8.72
N ALA A 11 -12.39 2.01 8.79
CA ALA A 11 -11.18 2.19 9.60
C ALA A 11 -10.89 3.68 9.85
N SER A 12 -10.27 3.99 10.97
CA SER A 12 -9.74 5.33 11.28
C SER A 12 -8.43 5.21 12.05
N GLY A 13 -7.57 6.23 11.97
CA GLY A 13 -6.33 6.25 12.73
C GLY A 13 -5.20 6.95 11.98
N ARG A 14 -3.97 6.67 12.40
CA ARG A 14 -2.75 7.17 11.77
C ARG A 14 -2.34 6.27 10.62
N LEU A 15 -1.69 6.86 9.61
CA LEU A 15 -1.04 6.11 8.54
C LEU A 15 0.24 5.44 9.06
N PRO A 16 0.61 4.27 8.51
CA PRO A 16 1.77 3.49 8.94
C PRO A 16 3.06 4.01 8.29
N LEU A 17 3.45 5.23 8.66
CA LEU A 17 4.68 5.82 8.12
C LEU A 17 5.86 5.41 9.00
N SER A 18 6.96 5.00 8.36
CA SER A 18 8.24 4.81 9.04
C SER A 18 8.72 6.10 9.74
N PRO A 19 9.55 6.02 10.80
CA PRO A 19 10.08 7.19 11.47
C PRO A 19 10.75 8.17 10.50
N ALA A 20 10.42 9.46 10.62
CA ALA A 20 10.92 10.55 9.76
C ALA A 20 10.63 10.39 8.25
N SER A 21 9.74 9.48 7.86
CA SER A 21 9.29 9.33 6.47
C SER A 21 8.06 10.20 6.17
N THR A 22 7.81 10.46 4.89
CA THR A 22 6.59 11.10 4.40
C THR A 22 5.75 10.10 3.62
N LEU A 23 4.48 10.44 3.38
CA LEU A 23 3.63 9.64 2.51
C LEU A 23 4.06 9.82 1.05
N ARG A 24 4.33 8.71 0.35
CA ARG A 24 4.75 8.72 -1.05
C ARG A 24 3.62 8.34 -2.00
N TRP A 25 2.82 7.34 -1.64
CA TRP A 25 1.69 6.90 -2.47
C TRP A 25 0.60 6.26 -1.60
N VAL A 26 -0.65 6.39 -2.01
CA VAL A 26 -1.82 5.69 -1.44
C VAL A 26 -2.74 5.25 -2.55
N GLY A 27 -3.44 4.14 -2.34
CA GLY A 27 -4.40 3.65 -3.30
C GLY A 27 -5.17 2.45 -2.79
N PHE A 28 -5.91 1.86 -3.71
CA PHE A 28 -6.58 0.58 -3.51
C PHE A 28 -6.04 -0.43 -4.52
N SER A 29 -5.97 -1.69 -4.12
CA SER A 29 -5.82 -2.78 -5.08
C SER A 29 -7.13 -3.03 -5.84
N ALA A 30 -7.06 -3.82 -6.91
CA ALA A 30 -8.22 -4.31 -7.65
C ALA A 30 -9.18 -5.12 -6.75
N GLU A 31 -8.66 -5.71 -5.67
CA GLU A 31 -9.40 -6.44 -4.64
C GLU A 31 -9.93 -5.53 -3.52
N ALA A 32 -9.96 -4.21 -3.74
CA ALA A 32 -10.41 -3.19 -2.79
C ALA A 32 -9.61 -3.11 -1.48
N GLN A 33 -8.36 -3.58 -1.47
CA GLN A 33 -7.49 -3.50 -0.29
C GLN A 33 -6.80 -2.12 -0.23
N PRO A 34 -6.93 -1.36 0.87
CA PRO A 34 -6.23 -0.08 1.01
C PRO A 34 -4.72 -0.29 1.18
N LEU A 35 -3.93 0.52 0.46
CA LEU A 35 -2.47 0.45 0.46
C LEU A 35 -1.87 1.84 0.74
N ALA A 36 -0.74 1.87 1.44
CA ALA A 36 0.05 3.07 1.70
C ALA A 36 1.55 2.77 1.57
N LEU A 37 2.26 3.59 0.78
CA LEU A 37 3.69 3.54 0.60
C LEU A 37 4.32 4.80 1.20
N ASP A 38 5.33 4.62 2.04
CA ASP A 38 6.10 5.73 2.59
C ASP A 38 7.33 6.09 1.74
N SER A 39 8.00 7.17 2.11
CA SER A 39 9.18 7.69 1.39
C SER A 39 10.44 6.86 1.58
N VAL A 40 10.44 5.88 2.48
CA VAL A 40 11.55 4.92 2.65
C VAL A 40 11.26 3.59 1.93
N GLY A 41 10.15 3.51 1.20
CA GLY A 41 9.83 2.39 0.33
C GLY A 41 9.11 1.23 0.99
N THR A 42 8.59 1.41 2.22
CA THR A 42 7.80 0.37 2.89
C THR A 42 6.34 0.49 2.47
N LEU A 43 5.84 -0.56 1.81
CA LEU A 43 4.43 -0.68 1.43
C LEU A 43 3.66 -1.39 2.53
N HIS A 44 2.57 -0.78 2.97
CA HIS A 44 1.65 -1.33 3.95
C HIS A 44 0.27 -1.60 3.33
N LEU A 45 -0.36 -2.66 3.78
CA LEU A 45 -1.74 -3.03 3.46
C LEU A 45 -2.60 -2.93 4.72
N LEU A 46 -3.79 -2.35 4.59
CA LEU A 46 -4.74 -2.29 5.69
C LEU A 46 -5.57 -3.57 5.73
N ALA A 47 -5.29 -4.43 6.71
CA ALA A 47 -6.11 -5.58 7.03
C ALA A 47 -7.32 -5.11 7.85
N LEU A 48 -8.51 -5.19 7.25
CA LEU A 48 -9.77 -4.88 7.94
C LEU A 48 -10.22 -6.12 8.71
N SER A 49 -10.47 -5.99 10.01
CA SER A 49 -11.13 -7.05 10.78
C SER A 49 -12.60 -7.13 10.38
N GLY A 50 -13.08 -8.31 10.01
CA GLY A 50 -14.42 -8.51 9.43
C GLY A 50 -15.58 -7.98 10.28
N SER A 51 -16.66 -7.61 9.58
CA SER A 51 -17.92 -7.03 10.04
C SER A 51 -18.80 -7.98 10.89
N GLY A 52 -18.24 -8.59 11.95
CA GLY A 52 -18.92 -9.59 12.78
C GLY A 52 -19.00 -9.29 14.28
N VAL A 53 -18.52 -8.14 14.73
CA VAL A 53 -18.43 -7.76 16.16
C VAL A 53 -19.20 -6.44 16.35
N PRO A 54 -19.92 -6.22 17.46
CA PRO A 54 -21.06 -5.31 17.50
C PRO A 54 -20.67 -3.86 17.17
N VAL A 55 -21.64 -3.12 16.62
CA VAL A 55 -21.68 -1.70 16.20
C VAL A 55 -21.01 -0.68 17.15
N LEU A 56 -20.56 -1.10 18.34
CA LEU A 56 -19.91 -0.29 19.36
C LEU A 56 -18.37 -0.37 19.35
N ALA A 57 -17.76 -1.29 18.60
CA ALA A 57 -16.31 -1.32 18.44
C ALA A 57 -15.87 -0.30 17.39
N PRO A 58 -14.88 0.56 17.67
CA PRO A 58 -14.33 1.46 16.66
C PRO A 58 -13.76 0.62 15.52
N ALA A 59 -14.04 1.06 14.30
CA ALA A 59 -13.58 0.45 13.07
C ALA A 59 -12.07 0.11 13.16
N SER A 60 -11.75 -1.16 13.32
CA SER A 60 -10.40 -1.65 13.60
C SER A 60 -9.79 -2.26 12.34
N GLY A 61 -8.79 -1.56 11.81
CA GLY A 61 -7.92 -2.07 10.77
C GLY A 61 -6.48 -2.02 11.25
N GLU A 62 -5.71 -3.04 10.92
CA GLU A 62 -4.27 -3.09 11.20
C GLU A 62 -3.49 -2.89 9.91
N TRP A 63 -2.49 -2.02 9.95
CA TRP A 63 -1.57 -1.85 8.84
C TRP A 63 -0.43 -2.85 8.94
N LEU A 64 -0.30 -3.69 7.92
CA LEU A 64 0.73 -4.72 7.84
C LEU A 64 1.74 -4.36 6.76
N PRO A 65 3.06 -4.42 7.01
CA PRO A 65 4.06 -4.25 5.98
C PRO A 65 4.01 -5.45 5.02
N VAL A 66 3.93 -5.20 3.72
CA VAL A 66 3.74 -6.25 2.70
C VAL A 66 4.78 -6.26 1.58
N ALA A 67 5.57 -5.19 1.43
CA ALA A 67 6.69 -5.14 0.49
C ALA A 67 7.70 -4.03 0.85
N ASP A 68 8.95 -4.21 0.41
CA ASP A 68 10.02 -3.21 0.43
C ASP A 68 10.44 -2.92 -1.02
N LEU A 69 10.42 -1.64 -1.41
CA LEU A 69 10.69 -1.16 -2.76
C LEU A 69 12.11 -0.60 -2.96
N GLU A 70 12.95 -0.49 -1.92
CA GLU A 70 14.28 0.15 -2.01
C GLU A 70 15.44 -0.82 -2.35
N GLY A 71 15.21 -2.14 -2.34
CA GLY A 71 16.27 -3.15 -2.51
C GLY A 71 16.89 -3.30 -3.91
N GLY A 72 16.37 -2.60 -4.93
CA GLY A 72 16.62 -2.94 -6.34
C GLY A 72 17.56 -2.04 -7.15
N GLY A 73 18.15 -1.00 -6.57
CA GLY A 73 19.01 -0.08 -7.32
C GLY A 73 18.29 0.93 -8.23
N ALA A 74 16.98 0.78 -8.43
CA ALA A 74 16.08 1.71 -9.11
C ALA A 74 14.95 2.15 -8.17
N LEU A 75 14.38 3.33 -8.42
CA LEU A 75 13.22 3.81 -7.67
C LEU A 75 11.94 3.22 -8.29
N LEU A 76 11.18 2.44 -7.54
CA LEU A 76 9.94 1.83 -8.04
C LEU A 76 8.76 2.76 -7.80
N TRP A 77 8.07 3.18 -8.86
CA TRP A 77 6.90 4.07 -8.79
C TRP A 77 5.59 3.29 -8.94
N PRO A 78 4.72 3.22 -7.92
CA PRO A 78 3.47 2.47 -7.98
C PRO A 78 2.54 2.94 -9.11
N VAL A 79 1.95 2.00 -9.84
CA VAL A 79 0.96 2.28 -10.90
C VAL A 79 -0.39 1.63 -10.60
N ARG A 80 -0.38 0.34 -10.25
CA ARG A 80 -1.58 -0.43 -9.88
C ARG A 80 -1.23 -1.59 -8.98
N ALA A 81 -2.20 -2.09 -8.23
CA ALA A 81 -2.08 -3.31 -7.45
C ALA A 81 -3.22 -4.27 -7.83
N GLU A 82 -2.88 -5.50 -8.17
CA GLU A 82 -3.83 -6.54 -8.60
C GLU A 82 -3.16 -7.91 -8.45
N HIS A 83 -3.97 -8.95 -8.25
CA HIS A 83 -3.53 -10.34 -8.18
C HIS A 83 -2.43 -10.58 -7.13
N GLY A 84 -2.47 -9.87 -6.01
CA GLY A 84 -1.47 -10.00 -4.94
C GLY A 84 -0.10 -9.40 -5.25
N ALA A 85 0.01 -8.52 -6.24
CA ALA A 85 1.24 -7.82 -6.58
C ALA A 85 1.01 -6.31 -6.77
N LEU A 86 2.07 -5.53 -6.51
CA LEU A 86 2.16 -4.13 -6.90
C LEU A 86 2.96 -4.02 -8.20
N TYR A 87 2.39 -3.37 -9.20
CA TYR A 87 3.05 -3.09 -10.48
C TYR A 87 3.62 -1.68 -10.45
N CYS A 88 4.94 -1.60 -10.60
CA CYS A 88 5.69 -0.36 -10.49
C CYS A 88 6.38 -0.02 -11.81
N ALA A 89 6.37 1.24 -12.21
CA ALA A 89 7.30 1.74 -13.23
C ALA A 89 8.69 1.90 -12.60
N GLU A 90 9.73 1.48 -13.30
CA GLU A 90 11.11 1.71 -12.85
C GLU A 90 11.54 3.13 -13.23
N VAL A 91 11.99 3.91 -12.23
CA VAL A 91 12.48 5.28 -12.40
C VAL A 91 13.96 5.32 -12.01
N PRO A 92 14.81 6.04 -12.78
CA PRO A 92 16.19 6.27 -12.36
C PRO A 92 16.24 6.89 -10.95
N LYS A 93 17.17 6.47 -10.10
CA LYS A 93 17.30 6.95 -8.70
C LYS A 93 17.38 8.48 -8.53
N ALA A 94 17.83 9.20 -9.55
CA ALA A 94 17.88 10.65 -9.56
C ALA A 94 16.53 11.33 -9.87
N GLY A 95 15.54 10.56 -10.34
CA GLY A 95 14.19 11.02 -10.63
C GLY A 95 13.26 10.89 -9.43
N LYS A 96 12.30 11.80 -9.31
CA LYS A 96 11.23 11.71 -8.30
C LYS A 96 9.99 10.98 -8.83
N GLU A 97 9.73 11.05 -10.13
CA GLU A 97 8.52 10.54 -10.78
C GLU A 97 8.81 10.06 -12.23
N PRO A 98 7.97 9.17 -12.80
CA PRO A 98 8.08 8.76 -14.20
C PRO A 98 7.81 9.93 -15.15
N ARG A 99 8.57 10.01 -16.24
CA ARG A 99 8.33 11.02 -17.30
C ARG A 99 7.14 10.61 -18.18
N VAL A 100 6.30 11.58 -18.54
CA VAL A 100 5.20 11.41 -19.49
C VAL A 100 5.75 11.13 -20.89
N GLY A 101 5.09 10.23 -21.63
CA GLY A 101 5.35 9.98 -23.05
C GLY A 101 6.42 8.94 -23.37
N GLY A 102 7.10 8.38 -22.36
CA GLY A 102 7.99 7.22 -22.54
C GLY A 102 7.26 5.90 -22.31
N VAL A 103 7.63 4.85 -23.05
CA VAL A 103 7.23 3.47 -22.70
C VAL A 103 8.00 3.06 -21.45
N GLN A 104 7.30 2.87 -20.35
CA GLN A 104 7.87 2.39 -19.09
C GLN A 104 7.55 0.91 -18.95
N SER A 105 8.57 0.07 -18.73
CA SER A 105 8.35 -1.31 -18.31
C SER A 105 7.79 -1.32 -16.89
N LEU A 106 6.80 -2.18 -16.66
CA LEU A 106 6.29 -2.42 -15.33
C LEU A 106 7.02 -3.61 -14.71
N ARG A 107 7.50 -3.41 -13.49
CA ARG A 107 8.03 -4.45 -12.64
C ARG A 107 6.96 -4.88 -11.65
N GLU A 108 6.79 -6.19 -11.54
CA GLU A 108 5.94 -6.82 -10.56
C GLU A 108 6.68 -6.94 -9.21
N VAL A 109 6.02 -6.52 -8.13
CA VAL A 109 6.49 -6.63 -6.75
C VAL A 109 5.46 -7.46 -5.97
N PRO A 110 5.75 -8.73 -5.65
CA PRO A 110 4.82 -9.58 -4.92
C PRO A 110 4.55 -9.05 -3.52
N LEU A 111 3.27 -8.99 -3.12
CA LEU A 111 2.86 -8.63 -1.77
C LEU A 111 2.94 -9.86 -0.87
N ARG A 112 3.68 -9.77 0.23
CA ARG A 112 3.86 -10.87 1.18
C ARG A 112 3.44 -10.43 2.56
N LEU A 113 2.45 -11.13 3.12
CA LEU A 113 2.12 -10.94 4.52
C LEU A 113 3.32 -11.39 5.39
N PRO A 114 3.60 -10.68 6.49
CA PRO A 114 4.59 -11.10 7.46
C PRO A 114 4.01 -12.30 8.22
N LEU A 115 4.14 -13.50 7.64
CA LEU A 115 3.86 -14.74 8.35
C LEU A 115 4.97 -14.90 9.40
N GLY A 116 4.59 -14.90 10.69
CA GLY A 116 5.53 -15.17 11.77
C GLY A 116 6.24 -16.51 11.51
N ALA A 117 7.57 -16.49 11.56
CA ALA A 117 8.30 -17.71 11.83
C ALA A 117 7.98 -18.09 13.28
N GLU A 118 7.14 -19.12 13.47
CA GLU A 118 7.13 -19.86 14.73
C GLU A 118 8.46 -20.61 14.92
#